data_AF-B7BB44-F1
#
_entry.id   AF-B7BB44-F1
#
_cell.length_a   1.000
_cell.length_b   1.000
_cell.length_c   1.000
_cell.angle_alpha   90.00
_cell.angle_beta   90.00
_cell.angle_gamma   90.00
#
_symmetry.space_group_name_H-M   'P 1'
#
loop_
_entity.id
_entity.type
_entity.pdbx_description
1 polymer ?
#
loop_
_entity_poly.entity_id
_entity_poly.type
_entity_poly.pdbx_seq_one_letter_code
_entity_poly.pdbx_strand_id
1 'polypeptide(L)'
;MKLIKKSILLLALAGGTFLSGGKAYAQQALVDVRVDSAAILIGEQTVLHLTVTTDKDKAVQLVIPRDTLMAGVEVLEIPKADSTLIENDRLLIKQDLLVTS
;
A
#
# COMPACT_ATOMS: atom_id res chain seq x y z
N MET A 1 -7.31 55.77 12.02
CA MET A 1 -7.04 54.92 10.84
C MET A 1 -5.67 54.22 10.81
N LYS A 2 -4.64 54.65 11.55
CA LYS A 2 -3.29 54.01 11.51
C LYS A 2 -3.18 52.65 12.25
N LEU A 3 -3.97 52.42 13.30
CA LEU A 3 -3.92 51.19 14.10
C LEU A 3 -4.60 49.99 13.43
N ILE A 4 -5.72 50.22 12.74
CA ILE A 4 -6.47 49.17 12.02
C ILE A 4 -5.63 48.58 10.87
N LYS A 5 -4.85 49.42 10.18
CA LYS A 5 -3.94 48.97 9.11
C LYS A 5 -2.77 48.12 9.63
N LYS A 6 -2.27 48.41 10.85
CA LYS A 6 -1.20 47.61 11.50
C LYS A 6 -1.70 46.24 11.97
N SER A 7 -2.92 46.16 12.49
CA SER A 7 -3.54 44.88 12.90
C SER A 7 -3.81 43.96 11.71
N ILE A 8 -4.26 44.50 10.58
CA ILE A 8 -4.47 43.74 9.34
C ILE A 8 -3.13 43.22 8.78
N LEU A 9 -2.06 44.02 8.88
CA LEU A 9 -0.73 43.62 8.46
C LEU A 9 -0.13 42.50 9.34
N LEU A 10 -0.42 42.51 10.64
CA LEU A 10 -0.02 41.46 11.58
C LEU A 10 -0.77 40.14 11.35
N LEU A 11 -2.06 40.20 11.02
CA LEU A 11 -2.86 39.02 10.64
C LEU A 11 -2.40 38.42 9.31
N ALA A 12 -1.96 39.24 8.35
CA ALA A 12 -1.38 38.77 7.10
C ALA A 12 0.02 38.12 7.31
N LEU A 13 0.84 38.65 8.22
CA LEU A 13 2.15 38.09 8.55
C LEU A 13 2.04 36.76 9.31
N ALA A 14 1.08 36.65 10.24
CA ALA A 14 0.83 35.41 10.98
C ALA A 14 0.19 34.33 10.09
N GLY A 15 -0.73 34.70 9.20
CA GLY A 15 -1.37 33.78 8.25
C GLY A 15 -0.42 33.25 7.16
N GLY A 16 0.65 33.99 6.82
CA GLY A 16 1.62 33.58 5.81
C GLY A 16 2.55 32.44 6.22
N THR A 17 2.72 32.18 7.52
CA THR A 17 3.62 31.14 8.03
C THR A 17 2.97 29.76 8.18
N PHE A 18 1.64 29.66 8.07
CA PHE A 18 0.90 28.39 8.16
C PHE A 18 0.69 27.68 6.81
N LEU A 19 1.07 28.32 5.68
CA LEU A 19 0.72 27.84 4.34
C LEU A 19 1.85 27.14 3.58
N SER A 20 3.06 27.03 4.13
CA SER A 20 4.14 26.32 3.45
C SER A 20 4.40 24.95 4.07
N GLY A 21 3.82 23.91 3.48
CA GLY A 21 4.53 22.66 3.32
C GLY A 21 4.10 21.48 4.18
N GLY A 22 2.81 21.36 4.52
CA GLY A 22 2.25 20.05 4.81
C GLY A 22 2.41 19.18 3.56
N LYS A 23 3.42 18.31 3.53
CA LYS A 23 3.57 17.33 2.45
C LYS A 23 2.38 16.38 2.53
N ALA A 24 1.36 16.65 1.73
CA ALA A 24 0.30 15.69 1.47
C ALA A 24 0.92 14.53 0.69
N TYR A 25 1.42 13.51 1.40
CA TYR A 25 1.91 12.28 0.81
C TYR A 25 0.71 11.49 0.27
N ALA A 26 0.28 11.81 -0.94
CA ALA A 26 -0.81 11.15 -1.64
C ALA A 26 -0.35 9.90 -2.43
N GLN A 27 0.80 9.31 -2.09
CA GLN A 27 1.24 8.07 -2.72
C GLN A 27 0.45 6.89 -2.16
N GLN A 28 -0.48 6.41 -2.98
CA GLN A 28 -1.26 5.20 -2.76
C GLN A 28 -0.38 3.97 -3.04
N ALA A 29 -0.36 3.04 -2.09
CA ALA A 29 0.20 1.72 -2.32
C ALA A 29 -0.69 0.99 -3.34
N LEU A 30 -0.08 0.40 -4.36
CA LEU A 30 -0.79 -0.39 -5.35
C LEU A 30 -0.68 -1.86 -4.98
N VAL A 31 -1.81 -2.55 -4.98
CA VAL A 31 -1.89 -3.98 -4.73
C VAL A 31 -2.45 -4.62 -5.99
N ASP A 32 -1.70 -5.54 -6.56
CA ASP A 32 -2.05 -6.33 -7.73
C ASP A 32 -2.13 -7.80 -7.31
N VAL A 33 -3.20 -8.47 -7.71
CA VAL A 33 -3.44 -9.88 -7.39
C VAL A 33 -3.69 -10.62 -8.69
N ARG A 34 -2.94 -11.69 -8.91
CA ARG A 34 -3.09 -12.56 -10.07
C ARG A 34 -3.19 -14.00 -9.62
N VAL A 35 -3.87 -14.80 -10.42
CA VAL A 35 -3.96 -16.24 -10.27
C VAL A 35 -3.77 -16.84 -11.66
N ASP A 36 -3.05 -17.95 -11.73
CA ASP A 36 -2.76 -18.59 -13.01
C ASP A 36 -4.01 -19.20 -13.66
N SER A 37 -4.98 -19.60 -12.84
CA SER A 37 -6.24 -20.19 -13.29
C SER A 37 -7.45 -19.27 -13.01
N ALA A 38 -8.34 -19.15 -14.00
CA ALA A 38 -9.60 -18.42 -13.85
C ALA A 38 -10.59 -19.10 -12.88
N ALA A 39 -10.39 -20.38 -12.59
CA ALA A 39 -11.13 -21.18 -11.62
C ALA A 39 -10.18 -22.13 -10.90
N ILE A 40 -10.48 -22.45 -9.64
CA ILE A 40 -9.79 -23.50 -8.87
C ILE A 40 -10.76 -24.68 -8.86
N LEU A 41 -10.39 -25.78 -9.52
CA LEU A 41 -11.19 -27.00 -9.45
C LEU A 41 -10.99 -27.68 -8.09
N ILE A 42 -11.95 -28.50 -7.66
CA ILE A 42 -11.89 -29.21 -6.37
C ILE A 42 -10.63 -30.08 -6.34
N GLY A 43 -9.82 -29.91 -5.30
CA GLY A 43 -8.56 -30.62 -5.10
C GLY A 43 -7.41 -30.16 -6.02
N GLU A 44 -7.62 -29.12 -6.85
CA GLU A 44 -6.56 -28.50 -7.63
C GLU A 44 -5.79 -27.50 -6.77
N GLN A 45 -4.48 -27.43 -6.97
CA GLN A 45 -3.63 -26.42 -6.36
C GLN A 45 -3.28 -25.34 -7.38
N THR A 46 -3.40 -24.08 -6.98
CA THR A 46 -2.99 -22.95 -7.81
C THR A 46 -2.18 -21.94 -6.99
N VAL A 47 -1.42 -21.09 -7.68
CA VAL A 47 -0.62 -20.04 -7.06
C VAL A 47 -1.35 -18.71 -7.19
N LEU A 48 -1.55 -18.04 -6.06
CA LEU A 48 -2.03 -16.68 -6.00
C LEU A 48 -0.84 -15.74 -5.84
N HIS A 49 -0.57 -14.96 -6.87
CA HIS A 49 0.51 -13.97 -6.93
C HIS A 49 0.03 -12.63 -6.39
N LEU A 50 0.52 -12.25 -5.22
CA LEU A 50 0.28 -10.95 -4.61
C LEU A 50 1.50 -10.05 -4.82
N THR A 51 1.29 -8.93 -5.52
CA THR A 51 2.32 -7.92 -5.75
C THR A 51 1.90 -6.60 -5.13
N VAL A 52 2.76 -6.03 -4.28
CA VAL A 52 2.53 -4.75 -3.64
C VAL A 52 3.63 -3.76 -4.04
N THR A 53 3.22 -2.63 -4.60
CA THR A 53 4.12 -1.53 -4.93
C THR A 53 3.89 -0.37 -3.97
N THR A 54 4.92 0.00 -3.23
CA THR A 54 4.89 1.07 -2.21
C THR A 54 6.11 1.97 -2.34
N ASP A 55 6.20 3.05 -1.55
CA ASP A 55 7.41 3.85 -1.44
C ASP A 55 8.45 3.13 -0.55
N LYS A 56 9.74 3.25 -0.86
CA LYS A 56 10.83 2.56 -0.14
C LYS A 56 10.89 2.87 1.37
N ASP A 57 10.44 4.06 1.76
CA ASP A 57 10.53 4.54 3.15
C ASP A 57 9.25 4.25 3.96
N LYS A 58 8.28 3.53 3.39
CA LYS A 58 7.05 3.13 4.07
C LYS A 58 7.15 1.71 4.60
N ALA A 59 6.89 1.54 5.89
CA ALA A 59 6.71 0.22 6.48
C ALA A 59 5.42 -0.41 5.92
N VAL A 60 5.53 -1.63 5.40
CA VAL A 60 4.40 -2.41 4.89
C VAL A 60 4.32 -3.72 5.65
N GLN A 61 3.12 -4.07 6.10
CA GLN A 61 2.83 -5.35 6.72
C GLN A 61 1.75 -6.05 5.90
N LEU A 62 2.08 -7.24 5.38
CA LEU A 62 1.13 -8.12 4.72
C LEU A 62 0.55 -9.10 5.74
N VAL A 63 -0.75 -8.98 6.00
CA VAL A 63 -1.48 -9.90 6.87
C VAL A 63 -2.28 -10.85 5.99
N ILE A 64 -1.85 -12.11 5.96
CA ILE A 64 -2.45 -13.15 5.15
C ILE A 64 -3.03 -14.22 6.09
N PRO A 65 -4.31 -14.61 5.92
CA PRO A 65 -4.89 -15.74 6.66
C PRO A 65 -4.10 -17.02 6.36
N ARG A 66 -3.75 -17.77 7.41
CA ARG A 66 -2.94 -18.99 7.25
C ARG A 66 -3.75 -20.22 6.85
N ASP A 67 -5.03 -20.27 7.19
CA ASP A 67 -5.83 -21.48 7.06
C ASP A 67 -6.73 -21.41 5.83
N THR A 68 -7.59 -20.38 5.72
CA THR A 68 -8.55 -20.23 4.63
C THR A 68 -8.63 -18.78 4.16
N LEU A 69 -8.65 -18.55 2.85
CA LEU A 69 -8.90 -17.22 2.29
C LEU A 69 -10.40 -16.91 2.27
N MET A 70 -11.21 -17.91 1.93
CA MET A 70 -12.67 -17.87 1.96
C MET A 70 -13.22 -19.30 2.05
N ALA A 71 -14.54 -19.44 2.16
CA ALA A 71 -15.17 -20.77 2.15
C ALA A 71 -14.83 -21.52 0.86
N GLY A 72 -14.31 -22.74 1.00
CA GLY A 72 -13.87 -23.57 -0.13
C GLY A 72 -12.55 -23.12 -0.77
N VAL A 73 -11.76 -22.25 -0.12
CA VAL A 73 -10.39 -21.93 -0.56
C VAL A 73 -9.44 -21.96 0.64
N GLU A 74 -8.61 -22.99 0.68
CA GLU A 74 -7.62 -23.24 1.72
C GLU A 74 -6.25 -22.70 1.32
N VAL A 75 -5.47 -22.23 2.29
CA VAL A 75 -4.07 -21.83 2.11
C VAL A 75 -3.20 -22.99 2.56
N LEU A 76 -2.41 -23.52 1.62
CA LEU A 76 -1.51 -24.64 1.89
C LEU A 76 -0.13 -24.14 2.30
N GLU A 77 0.35 -23.10 1.65
CA GLU A 77 1.67 -22.55 1.91
C GLU A 77 1.72 -21.05 1.65
N ILE A 78 2.50 -20.37 2.49
CA ILE A 78 2.86 -18.96 2.30
C ILE A 78 4.39 -18.91 2.28
N PRO A 79 5.01 -19.03 1.10
CA PRO A 79 6.42 -18.78 0.91
C PRO A 79 6.85 -17.43 1.49
N LYS A 80 8.14 -17.25 1.76
CA LYS A 80 8.64 -15.96 2.25
C LYS A 80 8.48 -14.91 1.14
N ALA A 81 7.93 -13.73 1.50
CA ALA A 81 7.89 -12.59 0.57
C ALA A 81 9.30 -12.16 0.16
N ASP A 82 9.43 -11.77 -1.10
CA ASP A 82 10.61 -11.14 -1.66
C ASP A 82 10.35 -9.67 -1.94
N SER A 83 11.37 -8.83 -1.74
CA SER A 83 11.27 -7.40 -1.99
C SER A 83 12.39 -6.92 -2.90
N THR A 84 12.05 -6.07 -3.87
CA THR A 84 13.00 -5.49 -4.82
C THR A 84 12.77 -3.98 -4.91
N LEU A 85 13.85 -3.21 -4.87
CA LEU A 85 13.80 -1.78 -5.16
C LEU A 85 13.67 -1.59 -6.67
N ILE A 86 12.64 -0.86 -7.09
CA ILE A 86 12.38 -0.52 -8.48
C ILE A 86 12.57 0.99 -8.70
N GLU A 87 12.44 1.44 -9.94
CA GLU A 87 12.58 2.85 -10.31
C GLU A 87 11.64 3.76 -9.49
N ASN A 88 12.02 5.04 -9.35
CA ASN A 88 11.29 6.07 -8.60
C ASN A 88 11.21 5.83 -7.09
N ASP A 89 12.25 5.24 -6.49
CA ASP A 89 12.33 4.98 -5.04
C ASP A 89 11.14 4.16 -4.51
N ARG A 90 10.63 3.26 -5.35
CA ARG A 90 9.52 2.36 -5.01
C ARG A 90 10.02 0.99 -4.64
N LEU A 91 9.35 0.37 -3.69
CA LEU A 91 9.58 -0.99 -3.26
C LEU A 91 8.48 -1.88 -3.85
N LEU A 92 8.90 -2.93 -4.55
CA LEU A 92 8.05 -3.98 -5.06
C LEU A 92 8.17 -5.20 -4.13
N ILE A 93 7.07 -5.61 -3.52
CA ILE A 93 6.99 -6.79 -2.66
C ILE A 93 6.19 -7.85 -3.41
N LYS A 94 6.76 -9.03 -3.58
CA LYS A 94 6.12 -10.20 -4.19
C LYS A 94 5.89 -11.26 -3.13
N GLN A 95 4.67 -11.78 -3.10
CA GLN A 95 4.25 -12.80 -2.17
C GLN A 95 3.37 -13.78 -2.93
N ASP A 96 3.85 -15.00 -3.07
CA ASP A 96 3.06 -16.08 -3.65
C ASP A 96 2.34 -16.83 -2.53
N LEU A 97 1.15 -17.35 -2.81
CA LEU A 97 0.41 -18.21 -1.90
C LEU A 97 -0.02 -19.46 -2.66
N LEU A 98 0.24 -20.63 -2.08
CA LEU A 98 -0.29 -21.87 -2.62
C LEU A 98 -1.68 -22.12 -2.02
N VAL A 99 -2.68 -22.24 -2.88
CA VAL A 99 -4.09 -22.40 -2.46
C VAL A 99 -4.74 -23.60 -3.13
N THR A 100 -5.80 -24.13 -2.51
CA THR A 100 -6.59 -25.23 -3.05
C THR A 100 -8.08 -25.07 -2.77
N SER A 101 -8.94 -25.78 -3.52
CA SER A 101 -10.40 -25.77 -3.38
C SER A 101 -10.97 -27.06 -2.81
#